data_AF-A0A660U934-F1
#
_entry.id   AF-A0A660U934-F1
#
_cell.length_a   1.000
_cell.length_b   1.000
_cell.length_c   1.000
_cell.angle_alpha   90.00
_cell.angle_beta   90.00
_cell.angle_gamma   90.00
#
_symmetry.space_group_name_H-M   'P 1'
#
loop_
_entity.id
_entity.type
_entity.pdbx_description
1 polymer ?
#
loop_
_entity_poly.entity_id
_entity_poly.type
_entity_poly.pdbx_seq_one_letter_code
_entity_poly.pdbx_strand_id
1 'polypeptide(L)' 'LIDGRRVDVVAEGEFIERGRRVEVVKVEGNRVVSER' A
#
# COMPACT_ATOMS: atom_id res chain seq x y z
N LEU A 1 -5.45 5.39 -2.57
CA LEU A 1 -4.82 6.63 -3.10
C LEU A 1 -3.96 7.19 -2.00
N ILE A 2 -2.80 7.74 -2.33
CA ILE A 2 -1.94 8.50 -1.42
C ILE A 2 -1.85 9.91 -2.03
N ASP A 3 -2.27 10.92 -1.27
CA ASP A 3 -2.38 12.32 -1.73
C ASP A 3 -3.12 12.48 -3.06
N GLY A 4 -4.22 11.75 -3.22
CA GLY A 4 -5.04 11.77 -4.44
C GLY A 4 -4.42 11.05 -5.65
N ARG A 5 -3.23 10.46 -5.51
CA ARG A 5 -2.53 9.75 -6.59
C ARG A 5 -2.56 8.24 -6.41
N ARG A 6 -2.52 7.51 -7.54
CA ARG A 6 -2.29 6.06 -7.54
C ARG A 6 -0.80 5.83 -7.42
N VAL A 7 -0.44 4.92 -6.52
CA VAL A 7 0.95 4.55 -6.22
C VAL A 7 1.03 3.04 -6.24
N ASP A 8 2.15 2.51 -6.70
CA ASP A 8 2.42 1.08 -6.67
C ASP A 8 2.75 0.65 -5.24
N VAL A 9 2.01 -0.35 -4.76
CA VAL A 9 2.11 -0.86 -3.40
C VAL A 9 2.50 -2.33 -3.47
N VAL A 10 3.44 -2.72 -2.61
CA VAL A 10 3.75 -4.13 -2.34
C VAL A 10 3.15 -4.46 -0.98
N ALA A 11 2.27 -5.45 -0.94
CA ALA A 11 1.74 -5.98 0.31
C ALA A 11 2.70 -7.05 0.83
N GLU A 12 3.13 -6.95 2.09
CA GLU A 12 3.80 -8.04 2.78
C GLU A 12 2.74 -8.91 3.44
N GLY A 13 2.57 -10.16 2.98
CA GLY A 13 1.65 -11.13 3.56
C GLY A 13 0.41 -11.45 2.72
N GLU A 14 -0.77 -11.40 3.34
CA GLU A 14 -2.04 -11.90 2.78
C GLU A 14 -2.57 -11.06 1.60
N PHE A 15 -3.42 -11.71 0.77
CA PHE A 15 -4.12 -11.04 -0.31
C PHE A 15 -5.02 -9.91 0.20
N ILE A 16 -4.84 -8.71 -0.33
CA ILE A 16 -5.65 -7.54 0.00
C ILE A 16 -6.81 -7.45 -1.00
N GLU A 17 -8.03 -7.61 -0.51
CA GLU A 17 -9.24 -7.44 -1.31
C GLU A 17 -9.36 -6.02 -1.87
N ARG A 18 -9.92 -5.92 -3.09
CA ARG A 18 -10.09 -4.64 -3.77
C ARG A 18 -10.96 -3.69 -2.94
N GLY A 19 -10.51 -2.45 -2.79
CA GLY A 19 -11.24 -1.39 -2.10
C GLY A 19 -11.03 -1.35 -0.58
N ARG A 20 -10.25 -2.30 -0.04
CA ARG A 20 -9.84 -2.29 1.36
C ARG A 20 -8.95 -1.08 1.69
N ARG A 21 -9.18 -0.46 2.84
CA ARG A 21 -8.29 0.56 3.40
C ARG A 21 -7.09 -0.12 4.06
N VAL A 22 -5.91 0.43 3.82
CA VAL A 22 -4.62 -0.10 4.30
C VAL A 22 -3.83 1.02 4.96
N GLU A 23 -2.91 0.67 5.85
CA GLU A 23 -1.96 1.58 6.48
C GLU A 23 -0.59 1.47 5.81
N VAL A 24 0.08 2.59 5.62
CA VAL A 24 1.43 2.62 5.06
C VAL A 24 2.41 2.52 6.21
N VAL A 25 3.19 1.44 6.25
CA VAL A 25 4.19 1.21 7.30
C VAL A 25 5.59 1.59 6.88
N LYS A 26 5.89 1.57 5.57
CA LYS A 26 7.22 1.91 5.05
C LYS A 26 7.15 2.41 3.61
N VAL A 27 8.07 3.32 3.26
CA VAL A 27 8.24 3.83 1.89
C VAL A 27 9.69 3.59 1.47
N GLU A 28 9.89 2.88 0.36
CA GLU A 28 11.19 2.60 -0.23
C GLU A 28 11.22 3.08 -1.68
N GLY A 29 11.79 4.27 -1.90
CA GLY A 29 11.84 4.90 -3.22
C GLY A 29 10.44 5.17 -3.78
N ASN A 30 10.10 4.54 -4.90
CA ASN A 30 8.77 4.64 -5.53
C ASN A 30 7.80 3.53 -5.09
N ARG A 31 8.21 2.62 -4.20
CA ARG A 31 7.38 1.53 -3.69
C ARG A 31 6.93 1.83 -2.28
N VAL A 32 5.67 1.55 -2.01
CA VAL A 32 5.09 1.68 -0.67
C VAL A 32 4.80 0.28 -0.13
N VAL A 33 5.22 0.00 1.10
CA VAL A 33 4.90 -1.23 1.81
C VAL A 33 3.74 -0.95 2.76
N SER A 34 2.71 -1.78 2.69
CA SER A 34 1.54 -1.70 3.57
C SER A 34 1.42 -2.95 4.41
N GLU A 35 1.17 -2.77 5.70
CA GLU A 35 0.67 -3.82 6.60
C GLU A 35 -0.79 -3.53 6.95
N ARG A 36 -1.38 -4.45 7.71
CA ARG A 36 -2.80 -4.50 8.03
C ARG A 36 -3.10 -3.92 9.40
#